data_AF-A0A067CN19-F1
#
_entry.id   AF-A0A067CN19-F1
#
_cell.length_a   1.000
_cell.length_b   1.000
_cell.length_c   1.000
_cell.angle_alpha   90.00
_cell.angle_beta   90.00
_cell.angle_gamma   90.00
#
_symmetry.space_group_name_H-M   'P 1'
#
loop_
_entity.id
_entity.type
_entity.pdbx_description
1 polymer ?
#
loop_
_entity_poly.entity_id
_entity_poly.type
_entity_poly.pdbx_seq_one_letter_code
_entity_poly.pdbx_strand_id
1 'polypeptide(L)'
;MSESDVVSNRMSEKMLLGWALLAETCPVDECYTPLMSTKKQAHKVYCVKCERWFSTELAAKNESPKAPEPKVEAAKVEAPWQESEAEAAAYREKKKKRDAASAKMGEKMLQGWTLLGLHCPVPECLMPLMRSREGQMYCVNCEQYVMTEEEMAAHTKTTTEQSAVSEASSAVSSPVAAPKHAPPRRQRRRWPSGARSRCPTSLTLQR
;
A
#
# COMPACT_ATOMS: atom_id res chain seq x y z
N MET A 1 13.52 -25.44 15.13
CA MET A 1 13.47 -24.81 13.79
C MET A 1 13.37 -25.91 12.78
N SER A 2 12.37 -25.85 11.89
CA SER A 2 12.20 -26.87 10.86
C SER A 2 13.29 -26.74 9.80
N GLU A 3 13.57 -27.82 9.10
CA GLU A 3 14.59 -27.83 8.05
C GLU A 3 14.25 -26.85 6.91
N SER A 4 12.96 -26.67 6.64
CA SER A 4 12.42 -25.70 5.69
C SER A 4 12.63 -24.24 6.14
N ASP A 5 12.61 -23.95 7.44
CA ASP A 5 12.87 -22.60 7.97
C ASP A 5 14.33 -22.20 7.73
N VAL A 6 15.27 -23.15 7.91
CA VAL A 6 16.70 -22.91 7.68
C VAL A 6 16.98 -22.61 6.22
N VAL A 7 16.34 -23.33 5.30
CA VAL A 7 16.44 -23.08 3.85
C VAL A 7 15.89 -21.70 3.51
N SER A 8 14.71 -21.35 4.03
CA SER A 8 14.07 -20.05 3.78
C SER A 8 14.93 -18.87 4.25
N ASN A 9 15.56 -18.99 5.42
CA ASN A 9 16.48 -17.97 5.93
C ASN A 9 17.74 -17.84 5.06
N ARG A 10 18.33 -18.96 4.63
CA ARG A 10 19.50 -18.92 3.73
C ARG A 10 19.14 -18.33 2.35
N MET A 11 17.94 -18.59 1.84
CA MET A 11 17.45 -17.95 0.61
C MET A 11 17.31 -16.44 0.79
N SER A 12 16.69 -15.99 1.88
CA SER A 12 16.47 -14.56 2.13
C SER A 12 17.78 -13.79 2.31
N GLU A 13 18.75 -14.35 3.03
CA GLU A 13 20.10 -13.78 3.15
C GLU A 13 20.78 -13.60 1.79
N LYS A 14 20.70 -14.60 0.90
CA LYS A 14 21.27 -14.51 -0.45
C LYS A 14 20.56 -13.45 -1.31
N MET A 15 19.23 -13.32 -1.19
CA MET A 15 18.49 -12.27 -1.88
C MET A 15 18.89 -10.86 -1.40
N LEU A 16 19.13 -10.68 -0.10
CA LEU A 16 19.66 -9.42 0.45
C LEU A 16 21.07 -9.09 -0.07
N LEU A 17 21.86 -10.11 -0.41
CA LEU A 17 23.16 -9.98 -1.08
C LEU A 17 23.02 -9.72 -2.60
N GLY A 18 21.81 -9.57 -3.13
CA GLY A 18 21.54 -9.25 -4.53
C GLY A 18 21.55 -10.47 -5.47
N TRP A 19 21.36 -11.68 -4.94
CA TRP A 19 21.20 -12.90 -5.73
C TRP A 19 19.77 -13.01 -6.26
N ALA A 20 19.61 -13.58 -7.44
CA ALA A 20 18.30 -13.81 -8.06
C ALA A 20 17.83 -15.25 -7.79
N LEU A 21 16.56 -15.40 -7.43
CA LEU A 21 15.88 -16.70 -7.37
C LEU A 21 15.48 -17.11 -8.80
N LEU A 22 15.76 -18.35 -9.18
CA LEU A 22 15.44 -18.92 -10.49
C LEU A 22 14.18 -19.79 -10.39
N ALA A 23 13.51 -19.98 -11.53
CA ALA A 23 12.35 -20.88 -11.64
C ALA A 23 12.75 -22.37 -11.62
N GLU A 24 14.04 -22.66 -11.83
CA GLU A 24 14.60 -24.00 -11.84
C GLU A 24 14.79 -24.54 -10.42
N THR A 25 14.42 -25.79 -10.19
CA THR A 25 14.61 -26.48 -8.91
C THR A 25 15.89 -27.33 -8.92
N CYS A 26 16.44 -27.58 -7.73
CA CYS A 26 17.61 -28.43 -7.56
C CYS A 26 17.39 -29.84 -8.17
N PRO A 27 18.33 -30.36 -8.97
CA PRO A 27 18.24 -31.68 -9.62
C PRO A 27 18.57 -32.85 -8.68
N VAL A 28 18.91 -32.58 -7.42
CA VAL A 28 19.13 -33.63 -6.42
C VAL A 28 17.77 -34.16 -5.98
N ASP A 29 17.59 -35.47 -6.06
CA ASP A 29 16.37 -36.17 -5.61
C ASP A 29 15.97 -35.70 -4.21
N GLU A 30 14.67 -35.46 -4.00
CA GLU A 30 14.05 -35.00 -2.74
C GLU A 30 14.39 -33.57 -2.26
N CYS A 31 15.25 -32.80 -2.94
CA CYS A 31 15.60 -31.45 -2.49
C CYS A 31 14.59 -30.37 -2.93
N TYR A 32 14.20 -30.39 -4.21
CA TYR A 32 13.25 -29.46 -4.88
C TYR A 32 13.43 -27.95 -4.57
N THR A 33 14.57 -27.56 -4.01
CA THR A 33 14.81 -26.18 -3.57
C THR A 33 15.11 -25.31 -4.80
N PRO A 34 14.48 -24.13 -4.94
CA PRO A 34 14.73 -23.25 -6.07
C PRO A 34 16.20 -22.80 -6.09
N LEU A 35 16.76 -22.77 -7.30
CA LEU A 35 18.15 -22.39 -7.52
C LEU A 35 18.31 -20.87 -7.50
N MET A 36 19.51 -20.42 -7.14
CA MET A 36 19.84 -18.99 -7.07
C MET A 36 21.08 -18.69 -7.91
N SER A 37 21.16 -17.52 -8.53
CA SER A 37 22.34 -17.09 -9.29
C SER A 37 22.73 -15.66 -8.98
N THR A 38 23.94 -15.29 -9.39
CA THR A 38 24.45 -13.91 -9.26
C THR A 38 24.52 -13.25 -10.62
N LYS A 39 24.36 -11.92 -10.66
CA LYS A 39 24.54 -11.14 -11.89
C LYS A 39 25.93 -11.28 -12.52
N LYS A 40 26.96 -11.59 -11.72
CA LYS A 40 28.35 -11.76 -12.19
C LYS A 40 28.61 -13.14 -12.80
N GLN A 41 27.85 -14.16 -12.41
CA GLN A 41 28.05 -15.54 -12.85
C GLN A 41 26.71 -16.15 -13.27
N ALA A 42 26.13 -15.60 -14.35
CA ALA A 42 24.85 -16.07 -14.88
C ALA A 42 24.86 -17.54 -15.31
N HIS A 43 26.05 -18.10 -15.65
CA HIS A 43 26.24 -19.49 -16.08
C HIS A 43 26.39 -20.49 -14.92
N LYS A 44 26.29 -20.03 -13.66
CA LYS A 44 26.37 -20.87 -12.47
C LYS A 44 25.17 -20.61 -11.57
N VAL A 45 24.52 -21.70 -11.18
CA VAL A 45 23.35 -21.68 -10.31
C VAL A 45 23.70 -22.42 -9.02
N TYR A 46 23.13 -22.01 -7.90
CA TYR A 46 23.48 -22.47 -6.57
C TYR A 46 22.23 -22.94 -5.83
N CYS A 47 22.29 -24.12 -5.22
CA CYS A 47 21.27 -24.58 -4.30
C CYS A 47 21.71 -24.28 -2.85
N VAL A 48 20.88 -23.57 -2.09
CA VAL A 48 21.15 -23.23 -0.68
C VAL A 48 20.96 -24.42 0.28
N LYS A 49 20.18 -25.42 -0.13
CA LYS A 49 19.90 -26.63 0.67
C LYS A 49 20.99 -27.67 0.53
N CYS A 50 21.43 -27.94 -0.71
CA CYS A 50 22.54 -28.86 -0.99
C CYS A 50 23.92 -28.19 -0.88
N GLU A 51 23.97 -26.87 -0.68
CA GLU A 51 25.18 -26.05 -0.67
C GLU A 51 26.09 -26.26 -1.89
N ARG A 52 25.49 -26.58 -3.04
CA ARG A 52 26.18 -27.02 -4.26
C ARG A 52 25.91 -26.08 -5.42
N TRP A 53 26.96 -25.83 -6.20
CA TRP A 53 26.87 -25.14 -7.48
C TRP A 53 26.59 -26.14 -8.61
N PHE A 54 25.68 -25.76 -9.50
CA PHE A 54 25.39 -26.46 -10.74
C PHE A 54 25.72 -25.52 -11.91
N SER A 55 26.18 -26.07 -13.02
CA SER A 55 26.34 -25.32 -14.26
C SER A 55 24.98 -25.20 -14.94
N THR A 56 24.72 -24.07 -15.59
CA THR A 56 23.52 -23.89 -16.41
C THR A 56 23.43 -24.88 -17.57
N GLU A 57 24.53 -25.55 -17.93
CA GLU A 57 24.54 -26.64 -18.91
C GLU A 57 23.87 -27.93 -18.40
N LEU A 58 23.89 -28.15 -17.08
CA LEU A 58 23.17 -29.25 -16.43
C LEU A 58 21.72 -28.85 -16.10
N ALA A 59 21.46 -27.56 -15.92
CA ALA A 59 20.08 -27.02 -15.89
C ALA A 59 19.45 -27.04 -17.30
N ALA A 60 20.24 -26.78 -18.34
CA ALA A 60 19.82 -26.83 -19.75
C ALA A 60 19.77 -28.24 -20.33
N LYS A 61 20.38 -29.27 -19.74
CA LYS A 61 20.18 -30.67 -20.20
C LYS A 61 18.86 -31.28 -19.75
N ASN A 62 18.08 -30.56 -18.94
CA ASN A 62 16.63 -30.72 -18.91
C ASN A 62 15.97 -29.66 -19.81
N GLU A 63 16.50 -29.51 -21.02
CA GLU A 63 15.84 -28.91 -22.17
C GLU A 63 14.60 -29.75 -22.46
N SER A 64 13.54 -29.46 -21.70
CA SER A 64 12.21 -29.39 -22.28
C SER A 64 12.37 -28.75 -23.66
N PRO A 65 11.98 -29.43 -24.76
CA PRO A 65 12.20 -28.91 -26.09
C PRO A 65 11.71 -27.48 -26.13
N LYS A 66 12.62 -26.58 -26.53
CA LYS A 66 12.38 -25.19 -26.86
C LYS A 66 11.00 -25.09 -27.47
N ALA A 67 10.06 -24.52 -26.70
CA ALA A 67 8.72 -24.25 -27.16
C ALA A 67 8.85 -23.59 -28.55
N PRO A 68 8.36 -24.22 -29.62
CA PRO A 68 8.16 -23.49 -30.85
C PRO A 68 7.30 -22.27 -30.48
N GLU A 69 7.70 -21.08 -30.95
CA GLU A 69 6.85 -19.90 -30.82
C GLU A 69 5.43 -20.31 -31.23
N PRO A 70 4.45 -20.21 -30.33
CA PRO A 70 3.11 -20.67 -30.63
C PRO A 70 2.51 -19.64 -31.58
N LYS A 71 2.69 -19.86 -32.88
CA LYS A 71 1.64 -19.52 -33.85
C LYS A 71 0.49 -20.51 -33.63
N VAL A 72 -0.14 -20.42 -32.47
CA VAL A 72 -1.51 -20.90 -32.30
C VAL A 72 -2.37 -19.66 -32.38
N GLU A 73 -3.00 -19.52 -33.55
CA GLU A 73 -4.37 -19.03 -33.64
C GLU A 73 -5.15 -19.52 -32.42
N ALA A 74 -5.93 -18.63 -31.82
CA ALA A 74 -6.66 -18.78 -30.58
C ALA A 74 -7.37 -20.15 -30.41
N ALA A 75 -6.61 -21.15 -29.98
CA ALA A 75 -7.10 -22.46 -29.62
C ALA A 75 -7.18 -22.47 -28.10
N LYS A 76 -8.43 -22.35 -27.63
CA LYS A 76 -8.89 -22.42 -26.25
C LYS A 76 -8.34 -23.68 -25.57
N VAL A 77 -7.24 -23.56 -24.81
CA VAL A 77 -6.76 -24.61 -23.91
C VAL A 77 -7.43 -24.39 -22.56
N GLU A 78 -8.49 -25.16 -22.31
CA GLU A 78 -9.25 -25.18 -21.06
C GLU A 78 -8.44 -25.93 -19.98
N ALA A 79 -7.82 -25.18 -19.06
CA ALA A 79 -7.46 -25.72 -17.75
C ALA A 79 -8.76 -25.96 -16.94
N PRO A 80 -8.98 -27.12 -16.29
CA PRO A 80 -10.20 -27.42 -15.53
C PRO A 80 -10.41 -26.63 -14.22
N TRP A 81 -10.05 -25.35 -14.21
CA TRP A 81 -10.64 -24.37 -13.30
C TRP A 81 -11.67 -23.61 -14.13
N GLN A 82 -12.80 -24.27 -14.41
CA GLN A 82 -13.95 -23.62 -15.04
C GLN A 82 -14.56 -22.65 -14.02
N GLU A 83 -13.94 -21.48 -13.84
CA GLU A 83 -14.66 -20.32 -13.31
C GLU A 83 -15.84 -20.10 -14.24
N SER A 84 -17.04 -20.32 -13.73
CA SER A 84 -18.25 -20.02 -14.47
C SER A 84 -18.25 -18.52 -14.82
N GLU A 85 -18.74 -18.17 -16.00
CA GLU A 85 -18.85 -16.75 -16.40
C GLU A 85 -19.65 -15.94 -15.37
N ALA A 86 -20.52 -16.60 -14.61
CA ALA A 86 -21.24 -16.06 -13.46
C ALA A 86 -20.32 -15.67 -12.28
N GLU A 87 -19.35 -16.52 -11.92
CA GLU A 87 -18.35 -16.22 -10.87
C GLU A 87 -17.41 -15.09 -11.29
N ALA A 88 -16.98 -15.10 -12.55
CA ALA A 88 -16.17 -14.01 -13.11
C ALA A 88 -16.94 -12.67 -13.14
N ALA A 89 -18.24 -12.70 -13.48
CA ALA A 89 -19.11 -11.53 -13.42
C ALA A 89 -19.28 -11.03 -11.97
N ALA A 90 -19.55 -11.92 -11.02
CA ALA A 90 -19.67 -11.57 -9.60
C ALA A 90 -18.37 -10.96 -9.06
N TYR A 91 -17.21 -11.49 -9.44
CA TYR A 91 -15.91 -10.95 -9.06
C TYR A 91 -15.68 -9.54 -9.64
N ARG A 92 -16.01 -9.33 -10.93
CA ARG A 92 -15.90 -8.02 -11.58
C ARG A 92 -16.78 -6.98 -10.91
N GLU A 93 -18.02 -7.33 -10.56
CA GLU A 93 -18.93 -6.42 -9.85
C GLU A 93 -18.42 -6.07 -8.45
N LYS A 94 -17.94 -7.07 -7.67
CA LYS A 94 -17.30 -6.81 -6.37
C LYS A 94 -16.05 -5.93 -6.51
N LYS A 95 -15.25 -6.12 -7.57
CA LYS A 95 -14.08 -5.28 -7.85
C LYS A 95 -14.49 -3.84 -8.18
N LYS A 96 -15.46 -3.63 -9.07
CA LYS A 96 -16.00 -2.29 -9.38
C LYS A 96 -16.48 -1.54 -8.15
N LYS A 97 -17.19 -2.22 -7.23
CA LYS A 97 -17.63 -1.62 -5.95
C LYS A 97 -16.46 -1.18 -5.08
N ARG A 98 -15.42 -2.02 -4.94
CA ARG A 98 -14.19 -1.67 -4.19
C ARG A 98 -13.43 -0.51 -4.82
N ASP A 99 -13.31 -0.50 -6.14
CA ASP A 99 -12.62 0.55 -6.88
C ASP A 99 -13.37 1.89 -6.75
N ALA A 100 -14.70 1.87 -6.85
CA ALA A 100 -15.55 3.04 -6.64
C ALA A 100 -15.45 3.60 -5.21
N ALA A 101 -15.45 2.72 -4.20
CA ALA A 101 -15.26 3.13 -2.80
C ALA A 101 -13.85 3.75 -2.59
N SER A 102 -12.83 3.17 -3.21
CA SER A 102 -11.44 3.68 -3.16
C SER A 102 -11.30 5.06 -3.80
N ALA A 103 -11.99 5.29 -4.93
CA ALA A 103 -12.03 6.59 -5.59
C ALA A 103 -12.65 7.68 -4.69
N LYS A 104 -13.82 7.39 -4.09
CA LYS A 104 -14.50 8.32 -3.16
C LYS A 104 -13.68 8.58 -1.88
N MET A 105 -12.99 7.56 -1.35
CA MET A 105 -12.08 7.74 -0.23
C MET A 105 -10.94 8.69 -0.60
N GLY A 106 -10.33 8.51 -1.77
CA GLY A 106 -9.28 9.40 -2.27
C GLY A 106 -9.76 10.85 -2.41
N GLU A 107 -10.97 11.06 -2.93
CA GLU A 107 -11.57 12.39 -3.05
C GLU A 107 -11.73 13.07 -1.69
N LYS A 108 -12.23 12.35 -0.67
CA LYS A 108 -12.35 12.86 0.70
C LYS A 108 -10.99 13.18 1.32
N MET A 109 -9.97 12.36 1.07
CA MET A 109 -8.60 12.66 1.54
C MET A 109 -8.06 13.95 0.91
N LEU A 110 -8.35 14.21 -0.37
CA LEU A 110 -7.99 15.48 -1.03
C LEU A 110 -8.76 16.67 -0.45
N GLN A 111 -10.00 16.48 0.00
CA GLN A 111 -10.76 17.47 0.77
C GLN A 111 -10.20 17.68 2.20
N GLY A 112 -9.18 16.91 2.60
CA GLY A 112 -8.52 17.02 3.90
C GLY A 112 -9.15 16.18 5.00
N TRP A 113 -9.91 15.14 4.64
CA TRP A 113 -10.39 14.13 5.59
C TRP A 113 -9.29 13.17 5.97
N THR A 114 -9.36 12.62 7.18
CA THR A 114 -8.35 11.71 7.73
C THR A 114 -8.93 10.32 7.93
N LEU A 115 -8.22 9.27 7.50
CA LEU A 115 -8.60 7.88 7.78
C LEU A 115 -8.38 7.54 9.25
N LEU A 116 -9.37 6.93 9.89
CA LEU A 116 -9.31 6.43 11.25
C LEU A 116 -8.98 4.93 11.24
N GLY A 117 -8.35 4.44 12.31
CA GLY A 117 -8.14 3.01 12.55
C GLY A 117 -9.40 2.28 13.05
N LEU A 118 -10.58 2.84 12.82
CA LEU A 118 -11.88 2.29 13.22
C LEU A 118 -12.64 1.86 11.97
N HIS A 119 -13.40 0.77 12.08
CA HIS A 119 -14.24 0.23 11.01
C HIS A 119 -15.69 0.68 11.18
N CYS A 120 -16.46 0.64 10.08
CA CYS A 120 -17.89 0.91 10.12
C CYS A 120 -18.63 -0.14 11.00
N PRO A 121 -19.60 0.27 11.84
CA PRO A 121 -20.36 -0.66 12.69
C PRO A 121 -21.42 -1.47 11.92
N VAL A 122 -21.65 -1.16 10.64
CA VAL A 122 -22.65 -1.85 9.81
C VAL A 122 -22.16 -3.28 9.53
N PRO A 123 -22.95 -4.33 9.84
CA PRO A 123 -22.60 -5.69 9.46
C PRO A 123 -22.48 -5.76 7.93
N GLU A 124 -21.47 -6.46 7.41
CA GLU A 124 -21.04 -6.47 5.99
C GLU A 124 -20.16 -5.29 5.53
N CYS A 125 -19.95 -4.25 6.35
CA CYS A 125 -19.08 -3.13 5.99
C CYS A 125 -17.82 -3.05 6.87
N LEU A 126 -16.68 -3.48 6.34
CA LEU A 126 -15.37 -3.39 7.03
C LEU A 126 -14.54 -2.17 6.59
N MET A 127 -15.20 -1.15 6.05
CA MET A 127 -14.51 0.02 5.52
C MET A 127 -14.05 0.94 6.64
N PRO A 128 -12.83 1.49 6.56
CA PRO A 128 -12.31 2.41 7.56
C PRO A 128 -13.13 3.70 7.58
N LEU A 129 -13.42 4.21 8.78
CA LEU A 129 -14.10 5.49 8.97
C LEU A 129 -13.16 6.65 8.62
N MET A 130 -13.73 7.73 8.10
CA MET A 130 -13.02 8.97 7.80
C MET A 130 -13.51 10.09 8.71
N ARG A 131 -12.60 10.90 9.23
CA ARG A 131 -12.90 12.07 10.05
C ARG A 131 -12.76 13.35 9.24
N SER A 132 -13.77 14.21 9.29
CA SER A 132 -13.68 15.56 8.74
C SER A 132 -12.86 16.49 9.66
N ARG A 133 -12.54 17.68 9.17
CA ARG A 133 -11.86 18.72 9.97
C ARG A 133 -12.74 19.21 11.13
N GLU A 134 -14.05 19.16 10.95
CA GLU A 134 -15.07 19.48 11.95
C GLU A 134 -15.26 18.35 12.97
N GLY A 135 -14.55 17.23 12.79
CA GLY A 135 -14.54 16.11 13.73
C GLY A 135 -15.53 14.99 13.41
N GLN A 136 -16.44 15.19 12.46
CA GLN A 136 -17.48 14.22 12.06
C GLN A 136 -16.88 12.93 11.48
N MET A 137 -17.40 11.77 11.88
CA MET A 137 -16.99 10.46 11.34
C MET A 137 -17.95 10.02 10.22
N TYR A 138 -17.39 9.53 9.11
CA TYR A 138 -18.12 9.18 7.90
C TYR A 138 -17.62 7.87 7.29
N CYS A 139 -18.53 7.01 6.86
CA CYS A 139 -18.23 5.82 6.08
C CYS A 139 -18.48 6.07 4.59
N VAL A 140 -17.46 5.86 3.75
CA VAL A 140 -17.56 6.10 2.30
C VAL A 140 -18.36 5.04 1.56
N ASN A 141 -18.40 3.80 2.06
CA ASN A 141 -19.13 2.71 1.41
C ASN A 141 -20.62 2.71 1.77
N CYS A 142 -20.97 3.02 3.02
CA CYS A 142 -22.35 3.16 3.46
C CYS A 142 -22.93 4.56 3.18
N GLU A 143 -22.06 5.51 2.83
CA GLU A 143 -22.37 6.93 2.65
C GLU A 143 -23.06 7.58 3.85
N GLN A 144 -22.76 7.08 5.05
CA GLN A 144 -23.43 7.45 6.30
C GLN A 144 -22.44 8.03 7.31
N TYR A 145 -22.90 9.03 8.05
CA TYR A 145 -22.20 9.54 9.21
C TYR A 145 -22.41 8.60 10.38
N VAL A 146 -21.32 8.25 11.05
CA VAL A 146 -21.36 7.49 12.30
C VAL A 146 -21.12 8.50 13.40
N MET A 147 -22.04 8.59 14.35
CA MET A 147 -21.86 9.40 15.56
C MET A 147 -22.00 8.48 16.76
N THR A 148 -21.16 8.68 17.77
CA THR A 148 -21.40 8.05 19.07
C THR A 148 -22.55 8.78 19.78
N GLU A 149 -23.22 8.11 20.72
CA GLU A 149 -24.37 8.66 21.45
C GLU A 149 -24.03 10.00 22.16
N GLU A 150 -22.76 10.19 22.51
CA GLU A 150 -22.19 11.38 23.14
C GLU A 150 -22.19 12.60 22.21
N GLU A 151 -21.92 12.40 20.92
CA GLU A 151 -21.83 13.48 19.91
C GLU A 151 -23.22 13.95 19.45
N MET A 152 -24.20 13.04 19.46
CA MET A 152 -25.58 13.33 19.07
C MET A 152 -26.27 14.31 20.05
N ALA A 153 -25.91 14.24 21.34
CA ALA A 153 -26.40 15.13 22.39
C ALA A 153 -25.78 16.55 22.34
N ALA A 154 -24.63 16.72 21.69
CA ALA A 154 -23.96 18.01 21.54
C ALA A 154 -24.47 18.80 20.32
N HIS A 155 -24.79 18.12 19.21
CA HIS A 155 -25.28 18.76 17.99
C HIS A 155 -26.75 19.18 18.01
N THR A 156 -27.59 18.53 18.83
CA THR A 156 -28.99 18.96 19.06
C THR A 156 -29.09 20.29 19.82
N LYS A 157 -28.09 20.61 20.66
CA LYS A 157 -28.06 21.87 21.42
C LYS A 157 -27.67 23.07 20.55
N THR A 158 -26.77 22.88 19.58
CA THR A 158 -26.25 23.94 18.71
C THR A 158 -27.17 24.31 17.54
N THR A 159 -28.03 23.39 17.09
CA THR A 159 -28.99 23.65 15.99
C THR A 159 -30.18 24.50 16.41
N THR A 160 -30.56 24.50 17.70
CA THR A 160 -31.72 25.27 18.19
C THR A 160 -31.42 26.79 18.31
N GLU A 161 -30.15 27.19 18.43
CA GLU A 161 -29.78 28.61 18.55
C GLU A 161 -29.53 29.33 17.21
N GLN A 162 -29.33 28.59 16.10
CA GLN A 162 -29.03 29.19 14.79
C GLN A 162 -30.24 29.43 13.88
N SER A 163 -31.44 28.94 14.23
CA SER A 163 -32.67 29.22 13.47
C SER A 163 -33.47 30.43 13.95
N ALA A 164 -33.05 31.15 14.99
CA ALA A 164 -33.79 32.30 15.54
C ALA A 164 -33.23 33.68 15.14
N VAL A 165 -32.15 33.76 14.37
CA VAL A 165 -31.51 35.02 13.92
C VAL A 165 -31.35 35.04 12.40
N SER A 166 -32.46 34.95 11.68
CA SER A 166 -32.48 35.16 10.22
C SER A 166 -33.81 35.75 9.76
N GLU A 167 -34.37 36.70 10.50
CA GLU A 167 -35.53 37.46 10.00
C GLU A 167 -35.66 38.84 10.66
N ALA A 168 -34.72 39.75 10.36
CA ALA A 168 -34.93 41.22 10.30
C ALA A 168 -33.59 41.94 10.17
N SER A 169 -33.26 42.43 8.97
CA SER A 169 -32.92 43.84 8.74
C SER A 169 -32.27 43.98 7.35
N SER A 170 -33.15 44.04 6.34
CA SER A 170 -32.87 44.77 5.11
C SER A 170 -32.85 46.27 5.44
N ALA A 171 -31.74 46.96 5.19
CA ALA A 171 -31.68 48.27 4.51
C ALA A 171 -30.30 48.96 4.67
N VAL A 172 -29.60 49.11 3.53
CA VAL A 172 -28.99 50.36 3.04
C VAL A 172 -28.05 51.14 3.99
N SER A 173 -26.74 51.07 3.72
CA SER A 173 -25.95 52.19 3.15
C SER A 173 -24.43 51.94 3.20
N SER A 174 -23.82 51.95 2.02
CA SER A 174 -22.43 52.39 1.80
C SER A 174 -22.28 53.88 2.22
N PRO A 175 -21.08 54.46 2.50
CA PRO A 175 -19.88 54.21 1.70
C PRO A 175 -18.49 54.38 2.39
N VAL A 176 -17.46 54.07 1.60
CA VAL A 176 -16.04 54.52 1.60
C VAL A 176 -15.19 54.38 2.88
N ALA A 177 -14.19 53.48 2.84
CA ALA A 177 -12.77 53.82 2.96
C ALA A 177 -11.87 52.57 2.90
N ALA A 178 -10.92 52.57 1.97
CA ALA A 178 -9.86 51.57 1.88
C ALA A 178 -8.86 51.73 3.04
N PRO A 179 -8.29 50.62 3.53
CA PRO A 179 -6.84 50.57 3.61
C PRO A 179 -6.25 49.26 3.06
N LYS A 180 -5.09 49.43 2.43
CA LYS A 180 -4.27 48.41 1.79
C LYS A 180 -3.65 47.50 2.86
N HIS A 181 -4.08 46.25 2.95
CA HIS A 181 -3.34 45.22 3.70
C HIS A 181 -2.82 44.14 2.74
N ALA A 182 -1.52 44.21 2.52
CA ALA A 182 -0.73 43.25 1.75
C ALA A 182 -0.68 41.89 2.45
N PRO A 183 -0.63 40.77 1.69
CA PRO A 183 -0.59 39.43 2.27
C PRO A 183 0.75 39.16 3.00
N PRO A 184 0.74 38.44 4.13
CA PRO A 184 1.97 38.13 4.86
C PRO A 184 2.89 37.23 4.03
N ARG A 185 4.11 37.72 3.81
CA ARG A 185 5.20 37.05 3.09
C ARG A 185 5.65 35.84 3.91
N ARG A 186 5.34 34.64 3.41
CA ARG A 186 5.74 33.34 3.97
C ARG A 186 7.26 33.28 4.08
N GLN A 187 7.80 33.47 5.28
CA GLN A 187 9.24 33.35 5.52
C GLN A 187 9.65 31.89 5.35
N ARG A 188 10.38 31.61 4.26
CA ARG A 188 11.13 30.36 4.11
C ARG A 188 12.13 30.28 5.26
N ARG A 189 11.85 29.45 6.28
CA ARG A 189 12.85 29.06 7.25
C ARG A 189 13.96 28.32 6.50
N ARG A 190 15.12 28.98 6.41
CA ARG A 190 16.36 28.45 5.87
C ARG A 190 16.83 27.35 6.83
N TRP A 191 16.86 26.11 6.32
CA TRP A 191 17.44 24.96 7.01
C TRP A 191 18.95 25.20 7.17
N PRO A 192 19.53 25.20 8.38
CA PRO A 192 20.98 25.28 8.53
C PRO A 192 21.61 23.95 8.09
N SER A 193 22.12 23.95 6.87
CA SER A 193 23.05 22.94 6.38
C SER A 193 24.40 23.17 7.07
N GLY A 194 24.78 22.28 8.00
CA GLY A 194 26.17 22.21 8.47
C GLY A 194 26.34 22.03 9.97
N ALA A 195 26.22 20.80 10.43
CA ALA A 195 26.96 20.34 11.61
C ALA A 195 27.34 18.88 11.40
N ARG A 196 28.44 18.64 10.68
CA ARG A 196 29.17 17.38 10.75
C ARG A 196 29.80 17.35 12.14
N SER A 197 29.13 16.74 13.11
CA SER A 197 29.75 16.38 14.39
C SER A 197 30.72 15.22 14.13
N ARG A 198 32.00 15.57 14.10
CA ARG A 198 33.11 14.62 14.11
C ARG A 198 33.09 13.90 15.46
N CYS A 199 33.09 12.58 15.42
CA CYS A 199 33.39 11.73 16.57
C CYS A 199 34.87 11.92 16.97
N PRO A 200 35.18 12.28 18.22
CA PRO A 200 36.55 12.15 18.71
C PRO A 200 36.80 10.71 19.15
N THR A 201 37.40 9.91 18.27
CA THR A 201 38.26 8.79 18.65
C THR A 201 39.52 9.35 19.27
N SER A 202 39.75 9.08 20.57
CA SER A 202 41.05 8.75 21.17
C SER A 202 40.98 8.97 22.69
N LEU A 203 40.84 7.88 23.43
CA LEU A 203 41.26 7.82 24.83
C LEU A 203 41.99 6.49 25.02
N THR A 204 43.27 6.55 24.66
CA THR A 204 44.35 5.79 25.26
C THR A 204 44.23 5.81 26.78
N LEU A 205 44.11 4.64 27.42
CA LEU A 205 44.46 4.46 28.82
C LEU A 205 45.57 3.40 28.90
N GLN A 206 46.66 3.80 29.54
CA GLN A 206 47.88 3.04 29.78
C GLN A 206 47.80 2.30 31.11
N ARG A 207 48.60 1.22 31.15
CA ARG A 207 49.17 0.48 32.29
C ARG A 207 48.30 -0.59 32.94
#